data_AF-A0A7Y9RIF5-F1
#
_entry.id   AF-A0A7Y9RIF5-F1
#
_cell.length_a   1.000
_cell.length_b   1.000
_cell.length_c   1.000
_cell.angle_alpha   90.00
_cell.angle_beta   90.00
_cell.angle_gamma   90.00
#
_symmetry.space_group_name_H-M   'P 1'
#
loop_
_entity.id
_entity.type
_entity.pdbx_description
1 polymer ?
#
loop_
_entity_poly.entity_id
_entity_poly.type
_entity_poly.pdbx_seq_one_letter_code
_entity_poly.pdbx_strand_id
1 'polypeptide(L)'
;MTTRDDGGLSQAIAQFHSIVEMVSALRKAENNRDDDATDKARQAIEDDALSVEVRTGWFNPYSRDADRAPAEYCILLCTGGPAVRIVGNLSEHCEPESAVIEYQDWFKPWTRWIPGNSHNVESILLDYARIFHFGE
;
A
#
# COMPACT_ATOMS: atom_id res chain seq x y z
N MET A 1 -11.53 -31.47 -13.45
CA MET A 1 -11.27 -30.89 -12.11
C MET A 1 -10.36 -29.70 -12.33
N THR A 2 -10.98 -28.59 -12.72
CA THR A 2 -10.31 -27.40 -13.25
C THR A 2 -9.56 -26.71 -12.12
N THR A 3 -8.25 -26.55 -12.28
CA THR A 3 -7.42 -25.63 -11.48
C THR A 3 -8.13 -24.29 -11.44
N ARG A 4 -8.68 -23.96 -10.27
CA ARG A 4 -9.34 -22.68 -10.03
C ARG A 4 -8.24 -21.63 -10.04
N ASP A 5 -8.15 -20.85 -11.11
CA ASP A 5 -7.25 -19.71 -11.27
C ASP A 5 -7.20 -18.92 -9.96
N ASP A 6 -6.01 -18.70 -9.41
CA ASP A 6 -5.82 -17.80 -8.26
C ASP A 6 -5.83 -16.36 -8.78
N GLY A 7 -6.99 -15.90 -9.27
CA GLY A 7 -7.16 -14.58 -9.86
C GLY A 7 -6.78 -13.44 -8.89
N GLY A 8 -6.94 -13.68 -7.58
CA GLY A 8 -6.46 -12.78 -6.54
C GLY A 8 -4.94 -12.62 -6.56
N LEU A 9 -4.19 -13.72 -6.61
CA LEU A 9 -2.73 -13.69 -6.71
C LEU A 9 -2.27 -13.05 -8.02
N SER A 10 -2.89 -13.41 -9.15
CA SER A 10 -2.58 -12.80 -10.45
C SER A 10 -2.78 -11.29 -10.43
N GLN A 11 -3.86 -10.81 -9.81
CA GLN A 11 -4.13 -9.39 -9.67
C GLN A 11 -3.13 -8.72 -8.73
N ALA A 12 -2.74 -9.36 -7.62
CA ALA A 12 -1.72 -8.85 -6.70
C ALA A 12 -0.38 -8.60 -7.42
N ILE A 13 0.04 -9.55 -8.25
CA ILE A 13 1.27 -9.45 -9.05
C ILE A 13 1.16 -8.33 -10.09
N ALA A 14 0.01 -8.23 -10.77
CA ALA A 14 -0.21 -7.18 -11.76
C ALA A 14 -0.17 -5.78 -11.13
N GLN A 15 -0.83 -5.61 -9.97
CA GLN A 15 -0.79 -4.35 -9.22
C GLN A 15 0.62 -4.03 -8.74
N PHE A 16 1.35 -5.02 -8.22
CA PHE A 16 2.75 -4.80 -7.85
C PHE A 16 3.61 -4.33 -9.02
N HIS A 17 3.45 -4.90 -10.22
CA HIS A 17 4.19 -4.44 -11.40
C HIS A 17 3.86 -2.98 -11.76
N SER A 18 2.59 -2.58 -11.68
CA SER A 18 2.21 -1.19 -11.92
C SER A 18 2.84 -0.23 -10.88
N ILE A 19 2.85 -0.63 -9.60
CA ILE A 19 3.54 0.10 -8.54
C ILE A 19 5.04 0.24 -8.83
N VAL A 20 5.70 -0.82 -9.30
CA VAL A 20 7.12 -0.77 -9.68
C VAL A 20 7.37 0.30 -10.74
N GLU A 21 6.51 0.39 -11.75
CA GLU A 21 6.63 1.39 -12.81
C GLU A 21 6.44 2.81 -12.28
N MET A 22 5.40 3.05 -11.49
CA MET A 22 5.12 4.35 -10.88
C MET A 22 6.24 4.82 -9.94
N VAL A 23 6.70 3.95 -9.04
CA VAL A 23 7.80 4.27 -8.11
C VAL A 23 9.11 4.49 -8.86
N SER A 24 9.36 3.75 -9.94
CA SER A 24 10.54 3.97 -10.79
C SER A 24 10.48 5.31 -11.51
N ALA A 25 9.30 5.72 -11.98
CA ALA A 25 9.09 7.03 -12.60
C ALA A 25 9.34 8.17 -11.59
N LEU A 26 8.80 8.04 -10.37
CA LEU A 26 9.02 8.99 -9.28
C LEU A 26 10.51 9.13 -8.95
N ARG A 27 11.19 8.02 -8.62
CA ARG A 27 12.61 8.03 -8.28
C ARG A 27 13.46 8.61 -9.41
N LYS A 28 13.10 8.35 -10.68
CA LYS A 28 13.80 8.93 -11.84
C LYS A 28 13.62 10.44 -11.91
N ALA A 29 12.41 10.94 -11.69
CA ALA A 29 12.12 12.38 -11.69
C ALA A 29 12.88 13.10 -10.57
N GLU A 30 12.86 12.55 -9.34
CA GLU A 30 13.59 13.08 -8.19
C GLU A 30 15.11 13.12 -8.43
N ASN A 31 15.68 12.03 -8.96
CA ASN A 31 17.10 11.96 -9.27
C ASN A 31 17.53 12.99 -10.34
N ASN A 32 16.64 13.31 -11.27
CA ASN A 32 16.87 14.33 -12.28
C ASN A 32 16.60 15.76 -11.77
N ARG A 33 16.03 15.92 -10.56
CA ARG A 33 15.56 17.19 -10.02
C ARG A 33 14.58 17.89 -10.96
N ASP A 34 13.70 17.08 -11.56
CA ASP A 34 12.66 17.53 -12.46
C ASP A 34 11.36 17.63 -11.66
N ASP A 35 11.07 18.84 -11.16
CA ASP A 35 9.92 19.09 -10.28
C ASP A 35 8.60 18.78 -11.00
N ASP A 36 8.45 19.17 -12.27
CA ASP A 36 7.26 18.90 -13.09
C ASP A 36 7.02 17.40 -13.27
N ALA A 37 8.09 16.63 -13.51
CA ALA A 37 7.99 15.18 -13.63
C ALA A 37 7.71 14.51 -12.27
N THR A 38 8.24 15.08 -11.19
CA THR A 38 8.03 14.59 -9.82
C THR A 38 6.57 14.75 -9.44
N ASP A 39 5.99 15.94 -9.65
CA ASP A 39 4.58 16.21 -9.37
C ASP A 39 3.65 15.28 -10.17
N LYS A 40 3.95 15.05 -11.46
CA LYS A 40 3.19 14.11 -12.28
C LYS A 40 3.27 12.67 -11.77
N ALA A 41 4.45 12.23 -11.32
CA ALA A 41 4.63 10.89 -10.79
C ALA A 41 3.92 10.72 -9.44
N ARG A 42 3.94 11.74 -8.56
CA ARG A 42 3.18 11.75 -7.31
C ARG A 42 1.67 11.68 -7.59
N GLN A 43 1.16 12.52 -8.49
CA GLN A 43 -0.25 12.51 -8.89
C GLN A 43 -0.68 11.14 -9.45
N ALA A 44 0.15 10.50 -10.26
CA ALA A 44 -0.17 9.18 -10.81
C ALA A 44 -0.33 8.12 -9.70
N ILE A 45 0.49 8.20 -8.63
CA ILE A 45 0.37 7.33 -7.46
C ILE A 45 -0.89 7.67 -6.65
N GLU A 46 -1.16 8.96 -6.43
CA GLU A 46 -2.35 9.41 -5.70
C GLU A 46 -3.66 8.97 -6.39
N ASP A 47 -3.71 9.07 -7.73
CA ASP A 47 -4.87 8.71 -8.55
C ASP A 47 -5.07 7.18 -8.68
N ASP A 48 -4.04 6.38 -8.41
CA ASP A 48 -4.09 4.92 -8.49
C ASP A 48 -4.85 4.30 -7.30
N ALA A 49 -4.79 4.93 -6.12
CA ALA A 49 -5.47 4.44 -4.93
C ALA A 49 -7.00 4.69 -4.99
N LEU A 50 -7.79 3.63 -4.77
CA LEU A 50 -9.25 3.74 -4.65
C LEU A 50 -9.70 4.26 -3.29
N SER A 51 -8.96 3.92 -2.23
CA SER A 51 -9.19 4.48 -0.88
C SER A 51 -7.95 4.39 -0.03
N VAL A 52 -7.80 5.36 0.88
CA VAL A 52 -6.76 5.38 1.90
C VAL A 52 -7.45 5.46 3.25
N GLU A 53 -7.18 4.49 4.11
CA GLU A 53 -7.82 4.33 5.40
C GLU A 53 -6.77 4.12 6.48
N VAL A 54 -7.07 4.58 7.69
CA VAL A 54 -6.22 4.36 8.86
C VAL A 54 -7.03 3.80 10.01
N ARG A 55 -6.37 3.07 10.90
CA ARG A 55 -6.96 2.65 12.17
C ARG A 55 -6.00 2.88 13.33
N THR A 56 -6.57 3.27 14.46
CA THR A 56 -5.88 3.32 15.75
C THR A 56 -5.70 1.90 16.28
N GLY A 57 -4.59 1.67 16.99
CA GLY A 57 -4.37 0.44 17.73
C GLY A 57 -5.28 0.31 18.96
N TRP A 58 -4.98 -0.69 19.79
CA TRP A 58 -5.63 -0.84 21.09
C TRP A 58 -5.25 0.30 22.01
N PHE A 59 -6.24 0.99 22.59
CA PHE A 59 -6.02 2.05 23.57
C PHE A 59 -6.71 1.73 24.90
N ASN A 60 -6.17 2.26 26.00
CA ASN A 60 -6.79 2.15 27.32
C ASN A 60 -7.96 3.15 27.43
N PRO A 61 -9.21 2.69 27.64
CA PRO A 61 -10.37 3.58 27.71
C PRO A 61 -10.36 4.54 28.91
N TYR A 62 -9.50 4.31 29.91
CA TYR A 62 -9.37 5.16 31.10
C TYR A 62 -8.22 6.17 31.03
N SER A 63 -7.40 6.13 29.96
CA SER A 63 -6.36 7.14 29.77
C SER A 63 -7.00 8.45 29.29
N ARG A 64 -6.78 9.54 30.04
CA ARG A 64 -7.27 10.88 29.66
C ARG A 64 -6.47 11.46 28.49
N ASP A 65 -5.24 11.00 28.32
CA ASP A 65 -4.28 11.45 27.31
C ASP A 65 -3.97 10.32 26.31
N ALA A 66 -4.92 9.41 26.07
CA ALA A 66 -4.73 8.39 25.04
C ALA A 66 -4.70 9.08 23.68
N ASP A 67 -3.48 9.33 23.20
CA ASP A 67 -3.22 9.73 21.83
C ASP A 67 -3.78 8.63 20.93
N ARG A 68 -4.81 8.98 20.15
CA ARG A 68 -5.51 8.02 19.28
C ARG A 68 -4.85 7.98 17.90
N ALA A 69 -3.52 8.06 17.90
CA ALA A 69 -2.73 8.12 16.69
C ALA A 69 -3.01 6.92 15.78
N PRO A 70 -3.12 7.13 14.46
CA PRO A 70 -3.08 6.07 13.47
C PRO A 70 -1.91 5.11 13.73
N ALA A 71 -2.19 3.81 13.85
CA ALA A 71 -1.16 2.78 14.06
C ALA A 71 -0.97 1.90 12.83
N GLU A 72 -2.00 1.78 12.00
CA GLU A 72 -1.98 0.96 10.79
C GLU A 72 -2.73 1.69 9.66
N TYR A 73 -2.30 1.45 8.43
CA TYR A 73 -2.92 1.99 7.24
C TYR A 73 -3.37 0.90 6.27
N CYS A 74 -4.29 1.26 5.38
CA CYS A 74 -4.80 0.44 4.30
C CYS A 74 -4.97 1.31 3.04
N ILE A 75 -4.33 0.92 1.95
CA ILE A 75 -4.50 1.52 0.62
C ILE A 75 -5.17 0.47 -0.27
N LEU A 76 -6.39 0.74 -0.73
CA LEU A 76 -7.13 -0.16 -1.62
C LEU A 76 -6.80 0.16 -3.08
N LEU A 77 -6.37 -0.83 -3.86
CA LEU A 77 -5.93 -0.65 -5.25
C LEU A 77 -6.95 -1.15 -6.27
N CYS A 78 -7.66 -2.23 -5.96
CA CYS A 78 -8.76 -2.70 -6.80
C CYS A 78 -9.80 -3.47 -6.00
N THR A 79 -11.00 -3.57 -6.57
CA THR A 79 -12.15 -4.29 -6.00
C THR A 79 -12.85 -5.16 -7.05
N GLY A 80 -13.79 -6.01 -6.64
CA GLY A 80 -14.56 -6.85 -7.57
C GLY A 80 -14.03 -8.28 -7.77
N GLY A 81 -13.40 -8.86 -6.73
CA GLY A 81 -12.99 -10.28 -6.64
C GLY A 81 -12.21 -10.78 -7.85
N PRO A 82 -11.11 -10.10 -8.19
CA PRO A 82 -10.02 -9.90 -7.25
C PRO A 82 -9.95 -8.49 -6.64
N ALA A 83 -9.75 -8.42 -5.32
CA ALA A 83 -9.42 -7.19 -4.61
C ALA A 83 -7.97 -7.23 -4.14
N VAL A 84 -7.29 -6.08 -4.18
CA VAL A 84 -5.90 -5.93 -3.76
C VAL A 84 -5.77 -4.67 -2.91
N ARG A 85 -5.03 -4.79 -1.81
CA ARG A 85 -4.71 -3.68 -0.92
C ARG A 85 -3.26 -3.75 -0.45
N ILE A 86 -2.72 -2.60 -0.07
CA ILE A 86 -1.48 -2.51 0.72
C ILE A 86 -1.88 -2.23 2.16
N VAL A 87 -1.31 -2.97 3.10
CA VAL A 87 -1.46 -2.68 4.53
C VAL A 87 -0.09 -2.58 5.20
N GLY A 88 -0.01 -1.81 6.26
CA GLY A 88 1.23 -1.64 7.01
C GLY A 88 1.03 -0.88 8.30
N ASN A 89 2.11 -0.81 9.08
CA ASN A 89 2.15 -0.05 10.34
C ASN A 89 2.64 1.37 10.08
N LEU A 90 2.20 2.29 10.93
CA LEU A 90 2.64 3.67 11.00
C LEU A 90 3.52 3.88 12.23
N SER A 91 4.50 4.76 12.11
CA SER A 91 5.30 5.27 13.23
C SER A 91 4.47 6.21 14.11
N GLU A 92 5.06 6.67 15.21
CA GLU A 92 4.47 7.73 16.06
C GLU A 92 4.30 9.08 15.34
N HIS A 93 4.89 9.24 14.15
CA HIS A 93 4.77 10.42 13.29
C HIS A 93 3.84 10.18 12.09
N CYS A 94 3.00 9.14 12.14
CA CYS A 94 2.10 8.75 11.05
C CYS A 94 2.84 8.43 9.73
N GLU A 95 4.10 7.99 9.80
CA GLU A 95 4.88 7.59 8.62
C GLU A 95 4.86 6.07 8.41
N PRO A 96 4.72 5.56 7.17
CA PRO A 96 4.79 4.13 6.89
C PRO A 96 6.13 3.49 7.30
N GLU A 97 6.07 2.46 8.15
CA GLU A 97 7.24 1.68 8.60
C GLU A 97 7.30 0.27 7.99
N SER A 98 6.13 -0.29 7.66
CA SER A 98 6.02 -1.58 6.97
C SER A 98 5.02 -1.50 5.84
N ALA A 99 5.13 -2.42 4.88
CA ALA A 99 4.20 -2.48 3.75
C ALA A 99 4.12 -3.90 3.17
N VAL A 100 2.90 -4.43 3.06
CA VAL A 100 2.63 -5.73 2.44
C VAL A 100 1.42 -5.63 1.52
N ILE A 101 1.46 -6.37 0.41
CA ILE A 101 0.28 -6.56 -0.43
C ILE A 101 -0.55 -7.71 0.16
N GLU A 102 -1.83 -7.47 0.30
CA GLU A 102 -2.84 -8.48 0.51
C GLU A 102 -3.80 -8.54 -0.66
N TYR A 103 -4.26 -9.74 -0.97
CA TYR A 103 -5.24 -9.97 -2.01
C TYR A 103 -6.40 -10.82 -1.51
N GLN A 104 -7.54 -10.63 -2.14
CA GLN A 104 -8.76 -11.36 -1.83
C GLN A 104 -9.45 -11.76 -3.12
N ASP A 105 -9.88 -13.01 -3.17
CA ASP A 105 -10.76 -13.55 -4.20
C ASP A 105 -12.17 -13.75 -3.60
N TRP A 106 -13.18 -13.92 -4.44
CA TRP A 106 -14.58 -14.01 -4.02
C TRP A 106 -14.77 -15.01 -2.87
N PHE A 107 -15.37 -14.51 -1.78
CA PHE A 107 -15.68 -15.28 -0.57
C PHE A 107 -14.47 -15.90 0.15
N LYS A 108 -13.24 -15.48 -0.17
CA LYS A 108 -12.03 -15.87 0.56
C LYS A 108 -11.62 -14.77 1.55
N PRO A 109 -10.89 -15.11 2.63
CA PRO A 109 -10.24 -14.09 3.45
C PRO A 109 -9.13 -13.39 2.65
N TRP A 110 -8.72 -12.21 3.14
CA TRP A 110 -7.49 -11.56 2.67
C TRP A 110 -6.30 -12.46 2.93
N THR A 111 -5.44 -12.60 1.92
CA THR A 111 -4.22 -13.40 1.96
C THR A 111 -3.05 -12.50 1.64
N ARG A 112 -2.02 -12.56 2.49
CA ARG A 112 -0.76 -11.85 2.23
C ARG A 112 -0.07 -12.47 1.02
N TRP A 113 0.29 -11.63 0.06
CA TRP A 113 1.18 -12.03 -1.01
C TRP A 113 2.60 -12.20 -0.45
N ILE A 114 3.18 -13.38 -0.65
CA ILE A 114 4.57 -13.65 -0.31
C ILE A 114 5.37 -13.56 -1.61
N PRO A 115 6.09 -12.44 -1.84
CA PRO A 115 7.03 -12.40 -2.94
C PRO A 115 8.08 -13.47 -2.69
N GLY A 116 8.51 -14.19 -3.74
CA GLY A 116 9.58 -15.18 -3.62
C GLY A 116 10.93 -14.54 -3.25
N ASN A 117 12.01 -14.89 -3.94
CA ASN A 117 13.34 -14.34 -3.65
C ASN A 117 13.54 -12.86 -4.08
N SER A 118 12.48 -12.05 -4.13
CA SER A 118 12.57 -10.63 -4.51
C SER A 118 12.88 -9.78 -3.27
N HIS A 119 14.10 -9.26 -3.20
CA HIS A 119 14.66 -8.61 -2.00
C HIS A 119 14.25 -7.13 -1.81
N ASN A 120 13.35 -6.59 -2.64
CA ASN A 120 13.02 -5.16 -2.66
C ASN A 120 11.51 -4.84 -2.66
N VAL A 121 10.65 -5.83 -2.42
CA VAL A 121 9.20 -5.63 -2.52
C VAL A 121 8.69 -4.63 -1.48
N GLU A 122 8.99 -4.85 -0.21
CA GLU A 122 8.53 -3.96 0.86
C GLU A 122 9.07 -2.53 0.71
N SER A 123 10.32 -2.34 0.27
CA SER A 123 10.87 -0.99 0.07
C SER A 123 10.19 -0.26 -1.09
N ILE A 124 9.80 -0.96 -2.15
CA ILE A 124 9.01 -0.36 -3.24
C ILE A 124 7.61 0.01 -2.75
N LEU A 125 6.97 -0.86 -1.96
CA LEU A 125 5.65 -0.59 -1.39
C LEU A 125 5.68 0.58 -0.40
N LEU A 126 6.75 0.71 0.40
CA LEU A 126 6.93 1.84 1.31
C LEU A 126 7.08 3.16 0.55
N ASP A 127 7.86 3.18 -0.52
CA ASP A 127 8.01 4.39 -1.34
C ASP A 127 6.68 4.81 -1.99
N TYR A 128 5.87 3.83 -2.42
CA TYR A 128 4.51 4.10 -2.88
C TYR A 128 3.62 4.64 -1.74
N ALA A 129 3.63 3.99 -0.57
CA ALA A 129 2.78 4.38 0.56
C ALA A 129 3.11 5.77 1.11
N ARG A 130 4.37 6.19 1.08
CA ARG A 130 4.85 7.51 1.56
C ARG A 130 4.34 8.70 0.77
N ILE A 131 3.70 8.47 -0.38
CA ILE A 131 3.05 9.55 -1.13
C ILE A 131 1.78 10.03 -0.41
N PHE A 132 1.12 9.13 0.33
CA PHE A 132 -0.14 9.43 1.02
C PHE A 132 0.10 10.01 2.41
N HIS A 133 -0.87 10.80 2.88
CA HIS A 133 -0.89 11.39 4.22
C HIS A 133 -1.82 10.58 5.13
N PHE A 134 -1.32 10.14 6.28
CA PHE A 134 -2.06 9.26 7.20
C PHE A 134 -2.52 9.92 8.51
N GLY A 135 -2.03 11.12 8.83
CA GLY A 135 -2.39 11.83 10.05
C GLY A 135 -1.32 12.82 10.50
N GLU A 136 -1.58 13.49 11.63
CA GLU A 136 -0.61 14.27 12.41
C GLU A 136 -0.20 13.49 13.66
#